data_AF-A0A6I6MS40-F1
#
_entry.id   AF-A0A6I6MS40-F1
#
_cell.length_a   1.000
_cell.length_b   1.000
_cell.length_c   1.000
_cell.angle_alpha   90.00
_cell.angle_beta   90.00
_cell.angle_gamma   90.00
#
_symmetry.space_group_name_H-M   'P 1'
#
loop_
_entity.id
_entity.type
_entity.pdbx_description
1 polymer ?
#
loop_
_entity_poly.entity_id
_entity_poly.type
_entity_poly.pdbx_seq_one_letter_code
_entity_poly.pdbx_strand_id
1 'polypeptide(L)'
;MQRGEVWLADFDERRPVVLLSGDEASGFRAMQVVAPAGTEISGVAVEVAVGAPEGLPVEGVLRVALPRPGLVPCTWLVTLAQEDLTEQVGVLSSAKLGEIEDALRAGGLGQAAH
;
A
#
# COMPACT_ATOMS: atom_id res chain seq x y z
N MET A 1 -2.17 13.94 -8.09
CA MET A 1 -1.89 12.64 -7.45
C MET A 1 -2.68 11.55 -8.16
N GLN A 2 -2.01 10.46 -8.53
CA GLN A 2 -2.56 9.38 -9.36
C GLN A 2 -2.32 8.00 -8.72
N ARG A 3 -3.16 7.03 -9.08
CA ARG A 3 -3.00 5.62 -8.68
C ARG A 3 -1.63 5.09 -9.12
N GLY A 4 -0.92 4.45 -8.20
CA GLY A 4 0.40 3.86 -8.41
C GLY A 4 1.58 4.80 -8.22
N GLU A 5 1.34 6.08 -7.99
CA GLU A 5 2.40 6.96 -7.51
C GLU A 5 2.82 6.56 -6.08
N VAL A 6 4.10 6.66 -5.81
CA VAL A 6 4.70 6.44 -4.50
C VAL A 6 5.09 7.79 -3.92
N TRP A 7 4.61 8.08 -2.72
CA TRP A 7 4.78 9.37 -2.06
C TRP A 7 5.38 9.17 -0.69
N LEU A 8 6.24 10.09 -0.24
CA LEU A 8 6.53 10.25 1.18
C LEU A 8 5.34 10.96 1.82
N ALA A 9 4.80 10.33 2.86
CA ALA A 9 3.74 10.88 3.68
C ALA A 9 4.26 11.19 5.08
N ASP A 10 3.86 12.34 5.63
CA ASP A 10 4.15 12.72 7.01
C ASP A 10 3.09 12.12 7.94
N PHE A 11 3.50 11.09 8.69
CA PHE A 11 2.79 10.58 9.86
C PHE A 11 3.53 11.05 11.13
N ASP A 12 3.55 10.25 12.20
CA ASP A 12 4.48 10.42 13.32
C ASP A 12 5.96 10.34 12.85
N GLU A 13 6.21 9.56 11.80
CA GLU A 13 7.47 9.47 11.07
C GLU A 13 7.18 9.49 9.57
N ARG A 14 8.06 10.10 8.76
CA ARG A 14 7.90 10.16 7.31
C ARG A 14 8.06 8.77 6.70
N ARG A 15 7.03 8.27 5.98
CA ARG A 15 7.02 6.92 5.40
C ARG A 15 6.58 6.93 3.94
N PRO A 16 7.15 6.08 3.08
CA PRO A 16 6.64 5.89 1.73
C PRO A 16 5.26 5.22 1.76
N VAL A 17 4.36 5.71 0.90
CA VAL A 17 3.02 5.16 0.68
C VAL A 17 2.76 5.02 -0.82
N VAL A 18 2.00 4.00 -1.19
CA VAL A 18 1.53 3.79 -2.57
C VAL A 18 0.09 4.26 -2.67
N LEU A 19 -0.18 5.22 -3.55
CA LEU A 19 -1.53 5.70 -3.80
C LEU A 19 -2.35 4.64 -4.55
N LEU A 20 -3.51 4.30 -4.02
CA LEU A 20 -4.41 3.31 -4.61
C LEU A 20 -5.59 3.97 -5.31
N SER A 21 -6.19 4.98 -4.69
CA SER A 21 -7.36 5.68 -5.24
C SER A 21 -7.60 6.98 -4.48
N GLY A 22 -8.60 7.75 -4.92
CA GLY A 22 -9.03 8.96 -4.24
C GLY A 22 -8.59 10.23 -4.94
N ASP A 23 -9.03 11.35 -4.38
CA ASP A 23 -8.82 12.70 -4.87
C ASP A 23 -8.72 13.69 -3.70
N GLU A 24 -8.45 14.96 -4.00
CA GLU A 24 -8.29 16.01 -2.98
C GLU A 24 -9.56 16.25 -2.15
N ALA A 25 -10.75 15.96 -2.67
CA ALA A 25 -12.01 16.20 -1.97
C ALA A 25 -12.38 15.05 -1.01
N SER A 26 -12.03 13.82 -1.37
CA SER A 26 -12.36 12.60 -0.63
C SER A 26 -11.20 12.02 0.18
N GLY A 27 -9.98 12.52 -0.05
CA GLY A 27 -8.74 11.95 0.49
C GLY A 27 -8.21 10.82 -0.38
N PHE A 28 -6.92 10.58 -0.27
CA PHE A 28 -6.21 9.54 -1.01
C PHE A 28 -6.11 8.27 -0.18
N ARG A 29 -6.68 7.18 -0.70
CA ARG A 29 -6.49 5.84 -0.15
C ARG A 29 -5.11 5.36 -0.55
N ALA A 30 -4.26 5.07 0.44
CA ALA A 30 -2.88 4.66 0.22
C ALA A 30 -2.50 3.48 1.12
N MET A 31 -1.49 2.71 0.70
CA MET A 31 -0.88 1.69 1.55
C MET A 31 0.54 2.08 1.94
N GLN A 32 0.86 1.94 3.22
CA GLN A 32 2.21 2.20 3.71
C GLN A 32 3.18 1.08 3.29
N VAL A 33 4.38 1.50 2.89
CA VAL A 33 5.52 0.60 2.72
C VAL A 33 6.13 0.33 4.09
N VAL A 34 6.19 -0.94 4.48
CA VAL A 34 6.65 -1.39 5.79
C VAL A 34 7.80 -2.38 5.65
N ALA A 35 8.53 -2.62 6.74
CA ALA A 35 9.54 -3.67 6.76
C ALA A 35 8.89 -5.05 6.54
N PRO A 36 9.54 -5.99 5.82
CA PRO A 36 9.08 -7.38 5.69
C PRO A 36 8.93 -8.06 7.05
N ALA A 37 8.10 -9.11 7.14
CA ALA A 37 7.84 -9.77 8.42
C ALA A 37 9.07 -10.50 8.99
N GLY A 38 10.04 -10.82 8.14
CA GLY A 38 11.26 -11.55 8.54
C GLY A 38 11.01 -13.01 8.93
N THR A 39 9.79 -13.51 8.75
CA THR A 39 9.38 -14.88 9.01
C THR A 39 8.28 -15.29 8.03
N GLU A 40 7.96 -16.57 8.00
CA GLU A 40 6.92 -17.11 7.13
C GLU A 40 5.54 -16.72 7.65
N ILE A 41 4.73 -16.09 6.79
CA ILE A 41 3.39 -15.58 7.14
C ILE A 41 2.30 -16.01 6.14
N SER A 42 2.60 -17.00 5.29
CA SER A 42 1.65 -17.57 4.34
C SER A 42 0.36 -18.00 5.03
N GLY A 43 -0.75 -17.62 4.42
CA GLY A 43 -2.10 -17.86 4.97
C GLY A 43 -2.52 -16.87 6.06
N VAL A 44 -1.64 -15.99 6.53
CA VAL A 44 -1.98 -14.86 7.42
C VAL A 44 -2.01 -13.54 6.66
N ALA A 45 -1.00 -13.31 5.81
CA ALA A 45 -0.92 -12.10 4.99
C ALA A 45 -0.18 -12.37 3.67
N VAL A 46 -0.37 -11.47 2.72
CA VAL A 46 0.42 -11.38 1.48
C VAL A 46 1.33 -10.17 1.58
N GLU A 47 2.60 -10.35 1.25
CA GLU A 47 3.58 -9.28 1.12
C GLU A 47 3.94 -9.08 -0.36
N VAL A 48 3.72 -7.87 -0.86
CA VAL A 48 4.17 -7.47 -2.20
C VAL A 48 5.42 -6.63 -2.03
N ALA A 49 6.56 -7.16 -2.47
CA ALA A 49 7.84 -6.45 -2.41
C ALA A 49 7.86 -5.23 -3.33
N VAL A 50 8.38 -4.12 -2.81
CA VAL A 50 8.62 -2.87 -3.52
C VAL A 50 9.99 -2.32 -3.10
N GLY A 51 10.73 -1.75 -4.04
CA GLY A 51 12.07 -1.25 -3.75
C GLY A 51 12.69 -0.49 -4.91
N ALA A 52 14.02 -0.61 -5.04
CA ALA A 52 14.77 0.03 -6.11
C ALA A 52 14.22 -0.25 -7.53
N PRO A 53 13.72 -1.46 -7.88
CA PRO A 53 13.14 -1.71 -9.21
C PRO A 53 11.91 -0.84 -9.52
N GLU A 54 11.21 -0.37 -8.50
CA GLU A 54 10.05 0.51 -8.58
C GLU A 54 10.40 2.00 -8.36
N GLY A 55 11.69 2.31 -8.23
CA GLY A 55 12.20 3.67 -8.01
C GLY A 55 12.18 4.13 -6.56
N LEU A 56 11.88 3.25 -5.59
CA LEU A 56 11.85 3.64 -4.18
C LEU A 56 13.28 3.78 -3.62
N PRO A 57 13.51 4.75 -2.69
CA PRO A 57 14.78 4.90 -2.00
C PRO A 57 15.01 3.84 -0.91
N VAL A 58 13.98 3.05 -0.58
CA VAL A 58 14.02 2.04 0.48
C VAL A 58 13.34 0.74 0.01
N GLU A 59 13.88 -0.38 0.48
CA GLU A 59 13.28 -1.69 0.30
C GLU A 59 12.18 -1.92 1.34
N GLY A 60 11.07 -2.52 0.92
CA GLY A 60 9.98 -2.85 1.82
C GLY A 60 8.89 -3.68 1.17
N VAL A 61 7.76 -3.79 1.86
CA VAL A 61 6.60 -4.53 1.39
C VAL A 61 5.33 -3.72 1.59
N LEU A 62 4.36 -3.92 0.70
CA LEU A 62 2.96 -3.69 1.01
C LEU A 62 2.39 -4.98 1.60
N ARG A 63 1.87 -4.91 2.82
CA ARG A 63 1.32 -6.08 3.53
C ARG A 63 -0.20 -6.02 3.57
N VAL A 64 -0.86 -7.04 3.02
CA VAL A 64 -2.31 -7.23 3.06
C VAL A 64 -2.66 -8.43 3.92
N ALA A 65 -3.39 -8.21 4.99
CA ALA A 65 -3.87 -9.30 5.85
C ALA A 65 -4.98 -10.10 5.15
N LEU A 66 -4.93 -11.43 5.28
CA LEU A 66 -5.96 -12.33 4.76
C LEU A 66 -7.09 -12.49 5.78
N PRO A 67 -8.38 -12.38 5.36
CA PRO A 67 -9.51 -12.56 6.27
C PRO A 67 -9.52 -13.94 6.92
N ARG A 68 -9.69 -13.98 8.25
CA ARG A 68 -9.70 -15.21 9.05
C ARG A 68 -10.79 -15.09 10.13
N PRO A 69 -11.60 -16.13 10.36
CA PRO A 69 -12.57 -16.13 11.46
C PRO A 69 -11.89 -15.84 12.79
N GLY A 70 -12.46 -14.91 13.56
CA GLY A 70 -11.95 -14.55 14.89
C GLY A 70 -10.71 -13.65 14.92
N LEU A 71 -10.21 -13.19 13.76
CA LEU A 71 -9.09 -12.24 13.68
C LEU A 71 -9.55 -10.94 12.99
N VAL A 72 -9.05 -9.81 13.49
CA VAL A 72 -9.21 -8.51 12.83
C VAL A 72 -8.05 -8.33 11.85
N PRO A 73 -8.31 -8.17 10.54
CA PRO A 73 -7.24 -7.94 9.57
C PRO A 73 -6.57 -6.58 9.81
N CYS A 74 -5.27 -6.60 10.13
CA CYS A 74 -4.46 -5.39 10.28
C CYS A 74 -3.69 -5.13 8.97
N THR A 75 -4.37 -4.50 8.02
CA THR A 75 -3.76 -4.01 6.77
C THR A 75 -3.30 -2.57 6.96
N TRP A 76 -2.10 -2.22 6.47
CA TRP A 76 -1.51 -0.87 6.56
C TRP A 76 -2.11 0.12 5.56
N LEU A 77 -3.43 0.08 5.44
CA LEU A 77 -4.23 0.91 4.55
C LEU A 77 -4.67 2.16 5.30
N VAL A 78 -4.43 3.32 4.69
CA VAL A 78 -4.74 4.63 5.26
C VAL A 78 -5.48 5.49 4.25
N THR A 79 -6.19 6.50 4.75
CA THR A 79 -6.70 7.61 3.95
C THR A 79 -5.95 8.86 4.37
N LEU A 80 -5.36 9.56 3.40
CA LEU A 80 -4.49 10.72 3.61
C LEU A 80 -5.10 11.96 2.95
N ALA A 81 -4.94 13.11 3.57
CA ALA A 81 -5.18 14.39 2.92
C ALA A 81 -4.01 14.71 1.97
N GLN A 82 -4.23 15.65 1.05
CA GLN A 82 -3.17 16.10 0.15
C GLN A 82 -1.99 16.70 0.91
N GLU A 83 -2.25 17.40 2.01
CA GLU A 83 -1.23 18.04 2.84
C GLU A 83 -0.30 17.05 3.55
N ASP A 84 -0.76 15.80 3.76
CA ASP A 84 0.06 14.74 4.34
C ASP A 84 1.09 14.19 3.33
N LEU A 85 0.88 14.40 2.02
CA LEU A 85 1.68 13.82 0.93
C LEU A 85 2.70 14.85 0.42
N THR A 86 3.97 14.67 0.79
CA THR A 86 4.97 15.74 0.64
C THR A 86 5.80 15.65 -0.64
N GLU A 87 6.27 14.45 -0.99
CA GLU A 87 7.22 14.26 -2.10
C GLU A 87 6.89 12.98 -2.87
N GLN A 88 6.73 13.07 -4.19
CA GLN A 88 6.62 11.90 -5.05
C GLN A 88 8.01 11.31 -5.27
N VAL A 89 8.22 10.05 -4.87
CA VAL A 89 9.50 9.35 -4.95
C VAL A 89 9.54 8.27 -6.02
N GLY A 90 8.40 7.86 -6.56
CA GLY A 90 8.35 6.82 -7.58
C GLY A 90 6.98 6.65 -8.22
N VAL A 91 6.94 5.77 -9.22
CA VAL A 91 5.71 5.34 -9.89
C VAL A 91 5.83 3.86 -10.17
N LEU A 92 4.87 3.07 -9.68
CA LEU A 92 4.84 1.64 -9.88
C LEU A 92 4.50 1.29 -11.33
N SER A 93 5.11 0.23 -11.84
CA SER A 93 4.72 -0.35 -13.13
C SER A 93 3.31 -0.94 -13.07
N SER A 94 2.65 -1.07 -14.22
CA SER A 94 1.34 -1.73 -14.32
C SER A 94 1.37 -3.19 -13.82
N ALA A 95 2.47 -3.91 -14.06
CA ALA A 95 2.66 -5.26 -13.57
C ALA A 95 2.69 -5.31 -12.03
N LYS A 96 3.46 -4.41 -11.41
CA LYS A 96 3.52 -4.31 -9.94
C LYS A 96 2.18 -3.90 -9.34
N LEU A 97 1.46 -2.97 -9.97
CA LEU A 97 0.10 -2.61 -9.57
C LEU A 97 -0.86 -3.81 -9.62
N GLY A 98 -0.71 -4.69 -10.62
CA GLY A 98 -1.46 -5.95 -10.69
C GLY A 98 -1.22 -6.87 -9.50
N GLU A 99 0.05 -7.04 -9.08
CA GLU A 99 0.38 -7.83 -7.87
C GLU A 99 -0.32 -7.27 -6.62
N ILE A 100 -0.35 -5.94 -6.49
CA ILE A 100 -1.00 -5.25 -5.37
C ILE A 100 -2.53 -5.44 -5.42
N GLU A 101 -3.13 -5.35 -6.61
CA GLU A 101 -4.56 -5.60 -6.79
C GLU A 101 -4.96 -7.03 -6.44
N ASP A 102 -4.14 -8.00 -6.81
CA ASP A 102 -4.36 -9.40 -6.48
C ASP A 102 -4.26 -9.64 -4.98
N ALA A 103 -3.27 -9.03 -4.31
CA ALA A 103 -3.14 -9.07 -2.85
C ALA A 103 -4.34 -8.42 -2.16
N LEU A 104 -4.77 -7.23 -2.61
CA LEU A 104 -5.96 -6.55 -2.10
C LEU A 104 -7.22 -7.39 -2.29
N ARG A 105 -7.38 -8.06 -3.44
CA ARG A 105 -8.52 -8.95 -3.69
C ARG A 105 -8.49 -10.16 -2.75
N ALA A 106 -7.34 -10.78 -2.55
CA ALA A 106 -7.17 -11.86 -1.58
C ALA A 106 -7.48 -11.40 -0.13
N GLY A 107 -7.18 -10.14 0.19
CA GLY A 107 -7.52 -9.48 1.45
C GLY A 107 -8.99 -9.09 1.63
N GLY A 108 -9.84 -9.25 0.60
CA GLY A 108 -11.22 -8.75 0.60
C GLY A 108 -11.32 -7.22 0.52
N LEU A 109 -10.26 -6.54 0.06
CA LEU A 109 -10.11 -5.07 -0.01
C LEU A 109 -10.09 -4.53 -1.45
N GLY A 110 -10.29 -5.40 -2.45
CA GLY A 110 -10.48 -5.01 -3.84
C GLY A 110 -11.68 -4.06 -3.99
N GLN A 111 -11.63 -3.15 -4.95
CA GLN A 111 -12.69 -2.15 -5.13
C GLN A 111 -14.05 -2.86 -5.24
N ALA A 112 -15.01 -2.46 -4.39
CA ALA A 112 -16.40 -2.74 -4.68
C ALA A 112 -16.69 -2.14 -6.06
N ALA A 113 -17.12 -2.97 -7.00
CA ALA A 113 -17.65 -2.47 -8.26
C ALA A 113 -18.82 -1.55 -7.91
N HIS A 114 -18.62 -0.25 -8.11
CA HIS A 114 -19.71 0.72 -8.15
C HIS A 114 -20.22 0.82 -9.59
#